data_AF-A0A963U2B6-F1
#
_entry.id   AF-A0A963U2B6-F1
#
_cell.length_a   1.000
_cell.length_b   1.000
_cell.length_c   1.000
_cell.angle_alpha   90.00
_cell.angle_beta   90.00
_cell.angle_gamma   90.00
#
_symmetry.space_group_name_H-M   'P 1'
#
loop_
_entity.id
_entity.type
_entity.pdbx_description
1 polymer ?
#
loop_
_entity_poly.entity_id
_entity_poly.type
_entity_poly.pdbx_seq_one_letter_code
_entity_poly.pdbx_strand_id
1 'polypeptide(L)'
;MSIGPWSDEENDLIVADYFAMLADDIAGSAYSKAEHRRALMPLLSGRSEGSIEFKHQNISAVLKGLGEIWIPGYKPAFNFQMSLVDAVARWLALNPAWLARSPAGQSSQGLAEAAPIWTGPPPTLSNQPPPQELEQMLHIARKFDVAGRDARNRKLGRAGEKCVFEHEQTMLRLARREDLARKVRWVSEEDGDGAGYDIESFDTQGRSRLIEVKTTNGWERTPFHITRNELAVADERRAEWSLFRLWNFSREPKAFELNPPLDAHVSLTAMTFQASFQ
;
A
#
# COMPACT_ATOMS: atom_id res chain seq x y z
N MET A 1 33.12 -17.26 11.91
CA MET A 1 31.85 -17.24 12.66
C MET A 1 31.70 -15.84 13.24
N SER A 2 30.79 -15.01 12.72
CA SER A 2 30.36 -13.81 13.46
C SER A 2 29.39 -14.27 14.56
N ILE A 3 29.77 -14.12 15.83
CA ILE A 3 29.03 -14.71 16.98
C ILE A 3 28.13 -13.67 17.67
N GLY A 4 28.10 -12.42 17.20
CA GLY A 4 27.35 -11.31 17.81
C GLY A 4 26.04 -10.93 17.11
N PRO A 5 25.17 -10.15 17.78
CA PRO A 5 24.00 -9.52 17.17
C PRO A 5 24.41 -8.65 15.97
N TRP A 6 23.47 -8.34 15.07
CA TRP A 6 23.74 -7.45 13.94
C TRP A 6 23.95 -6.02 14.44
N SER A 7 25.09 -5.40 14.14
CA SER A 7 25.35 -4.00 14.51
C SER A 7 24.51 -3.04 13.66
N ASP A 8 24.42 -1.78 14.08
CA ASP A 8 23.77 -0.75 13.29
C ASP A 8 24.49 -0.51 11.96
N GLU A 9 25.82 -0.52 11.92
CA GLU A 9 26.57 -0.40 10.66
C GLU A 9 26.30 -1.58 9.72
N GLU A 10 26.26 -2.80 10.25
CA GLU A 10 25.93 -3.99 9.43
C GLU A 10 24.50 -3.90 8.88
N ASN A 11 23.54 -3.42 9.69
CA ASN A 11 22.16 -3.23 9.25
C ASN A 11 22.06 -2.14 8.18
N ASP A 12 22.75 -1.02 8.34
CA ASP A 12 22.72 0.08 7.38
C ASP A 12 23.32 -0.35 6.02
N LEU A 13 24.44 -1.08 6.03
CA LEU A 13 25.08 -1.62 4.81
C LEU A 13 24.16 -2.58 4.05
N ILE A 14 23.57 -3.56 4.74
CA ILE A 14 22.70 -4.55 4.08
C ILE A 14 21.37 -3.96 3.64
N VAL A 15 20.84 -2.97 4.36
CA VAL A 15 19.65 -2.23 3.93
C VAL A 15 19.95 -1.44 2.66
N ALA A 16 21.09 -0.76 2.58
CA ALA A 16 21.49 -0.02 1.37
C ALA A 16 21.65 -0.95 0.15
N ASP A 17 22.31 -2.11 0.33
CA ASP A 17 22.43 -3.14 -0.72
C ASP A 17 21.07 -3.67 -1.18
N TYR A 18 20.17 -3.94 -0.23
CA TYR A 18 18.82 -4.40 -0.54
C TYR A 18 18.04 -3.38 -1.38
N PHE A 19 18.10 -2.10 -1.02
CA PHE A 19 17.40 -1.06 -1.77
C PHE A 19 18.00 -0.81 -3.16
N ALA A 20 19.31 -1.01 -3.34
CA ALA A 20 19.92 -1.00 -4.68
C ALA A 20 19.33 -2.11 -5.55
N MET A 21 19.27 -3.35 -5.05
CA MET A 21 18.61 -4.45 -5.76
C MET A 21 17.12 -4.19 -6.01
N LEU A 22 16.41 -3.60 -5.04
CA LEU A 22 14.99 -3.32 -5.18
C LEU A 22 14.73 -2.22 -6.23
N ALA A 23 15.64 -1.27 -6.39
CA ALA A 23 15.56 -0.27 -7.45
C ALA A 23 15.64 -0.93 -8.84
N ASP A 24 16.59 -1.85 -9.04
CA ASP A 24 16.73 -2.61 -10.29
C ASP A 24 15.50 -3.50 -10.54
N ASP A 25 15.00 -4.17 -9.50
CA ASP A 25 13.79 -5.00 -9.55
C ASP A 25 12.57 -4.20 -10.01
N ILE A 26 12.37 -3.00 -9.48
CA ILE A 26 11.29 -2.09 -9.88
C ILE A 26 11.48 -1.59 -11.32
N ALA A 27 12.72 -1.31 -11.71
CA ALA A 27 13.05 -0.84 -13.06
C ALA A 27 13.01 -1.96 -14.12
N GLY A 28 12.81 -3.22 -13.72
CA GLY A 28 12.94 -4.37 -14.61
C GLY A 28 14.37 -4.60 -15.11
N SER A 29 15.36 -4.01 -14.45
CA SER A 29 16.78 -4.17 -14.76
C SER A 29 17.30 -5.49 -14.17
N ALA A 30 18.26 -6.11 -14.85
CA ALA A 30 18.84 -7.36 -14.38
C ALA A 30 19.75 -7.10 -13.15
N TYR A 31 19.56 -7.88 -12.09
CA TYR A 31 20.42 -7.88 -10.91
C TYR A 31 20.68 -9.33 -10.43
N SER A 32 21.80 -9.56 -9.75
CA SER A 32 22.19 -10.88 -9.26
C SER A 32 22.25 -10.92 -7.75
N LYS A 33 21.23 -11.55 -7.13
CA LYS A 33 21.18 -11.77 -5.67
C LYS A 33 22.46 -12.42 -5.11
N ALA A 34 23.08 -13.33 -5.88
CA ALA A 34 24.31 -14.00 -5.46
C ALA A 34 25.55 -13.10 -5.58
N GLU A 35 25.58 -12.17 -6.53
CA GLU A 35 26.67 -11.19 -6.65
C GLU A 35 26.62 -10.16 -5.52
N HIS A 36 25.44 -9.60 -5.23
CA HIS A 36 25.23 -8.70 -4.10
C HIS A 36 25.68 -9.32 -2.77
N ARG A 37 25.28 -10.57 -2.49
CA ARG A 37 25.74 -11.28 -1.28
C ARG A 37 27.26 -11.44 -1.22
N ARG A 38 27.91 -11.82 -2.33
CA ARG A 38 29.38 -11.97 -2.40
C ARG A 38 30.10 -10.65 -2.21
N ALA A 39 29.57 -9.55 -2.75
CA ALA A 39 30.10 -8.21 -2.59
C ALA A 39 29.96 -7.68 -1.16
N LEU A 40 28.86 -8.01 -0.48
CA LEU A 40 28.56 -7.55 0.87
C LEU A 40 29.30 -8.33 1.96
N MET A 41 29.55 -9.62 1.74
CA MET A 41 30.21 -10.52 2.69
C MET A 41 31.53 -9.99 3.29
N PRO A 42 32.49 -9.41 2.53
CA PRO A 42 33.72 -8.86 3.12
C PRO A 42 33.49 -7.65 4.04
N LEU A 43 32.33 -6.99 3.93
CA LEU A 43 31.97 -5.81 4.73
C LEU A 43 31.24 -6.18 6.04
N LEU A 44 30.74 -7.42 6.15
CA LEU A 44 29.85 -7.84 7.24
C LEU A 44 30.54 -8.83 8.19
N SER A 45 31.61 -8.42 8.86
CA SER A 45 32.21 -9.05 10.06
C SER A 45 32.18 -10.60 10.14
N GLY A 46 32.38 -11.32 9.03
CA GLY A 46 32.34 -12.79 8.98
C GLY A 46 30.95 -13.45 8.96
N ARG A 47 29.91 -12.72 8.52
CA ARG A 47 28.57 -13.27 8.19
C ARG A 47 28.67 -14.19 6.98
N SER A 48 27.94 -15.31 7.00
CA SER A 48 27.86 -16.24 5.86
C SER A 48 26.86 -15.76 4.81
N GLU A 49 26.97 -16.27 3.57
CA GLU A 49 25.97 -15.98 2.52
C GLU A 49 24.54 -16.30 2.97
N GLY A 50 24.34 -17.44 3.65
CA GLY A 50 23.02 -17.82 4.18
C GLY A 50 22.51 -16.84 5.24
N SER A 51 23.39 -16.29 6.09
CA SER A 51 23.01 -15.27 7.06
C SER A 51 22.59 -13.96 6.37
N ILE A 52 23.26 -13.58 5.29
CA ILE A 52 22.94 -12.38 4.51
C ILE A 52 21.61 -12.58 3.78
N GLU A 53 21.39 -13.74 3.17
CA GLU A 53 20.13 -14.08 2.52
C GLU A 53 18.95 -14.06 3.49
N PHE A 54 19.10 -14.65 4.67
CA PHE A 54 18.06 -14.61 5.70
C PHE A 54 17.80 -13.17 6.17
N LYS A 55 18.85 -12.34 6.27
CA LYS A 55 18.69 -10.94 6.64
C LYS A 55 17.99 -10.12 5.54
N HIS A 56 18.19 -10.43 4.25
CA HIS A 56 17.37 -9.87 3.16
C HIS A 56 15.89 -10.26 3.28
N GLN A 57 15.58 -11.50 3.69
CA GLN A 57 14.20 -11.91 4.00
C GLN A 57 13.63 -11.13 5.19
N ASN A 58 14.45 -10.80 6.20
CA ASN A 58 14.04 -9.93 7.29
C ASN A 58 13.73 -8.51 6.80
N ILE A 59 14.54 -7.95 5.90
CA ILE A 59 14.25 -6.62 5.30
C ILE A 59 12.92 -6.66 4.55
N SER A 60 12.64 -7.71 3.76
CA SER A 60 11.33 -7.87 3.12
C SER A 60 10.16 -7.86 4.13
N ALA A 61 10.33 -8.46 5.30
CA ALA A 61 9.32 -8.45 6.36
C ALA A 61 9.13 -7.06 6.98
N VAL A 62 10.22 -6.32 7.18
CA VAL A 62 10.16 -4.92 7.61
C VAL A 62 9.42 -4.06 6.58
N LEU A 63 9.77 -4.17 5.29
CA LEU A 63 9.12 -3.43 4.21
C LEU A 63 7.63 -3.75 4.12
N LYS A 64 7.26 -5.03 4.26
CA LYS A 64 5.84 -5.43 4.32
C LYS A 64 5.09 -4.75 5.46
N GLY A 65 5.70 -4.65 6.65
CA GLY A 65 5.14 -3.93 7.80
C GLY A 65 5.06 -2.42 7.59
N LEU A 66 6.02 -1.84 6.85
CA LEU A 66 6.05 -0.43 6.47
C LEU A 66 5.16 -0.11 5.25
N GLY A 67 4.35 -1.05 4.76
CA GLY A 67 3.49 -0.82 3.60
C GLY A 67 4.29 -0.55 2.30
N GLU A 68 5.48 -1.12 2.18
CA GLU A 68 6.37 -0.99 1.02
C GLU A 68 6.48 -2.32 0.26
N ILE A 69 6.84 -2.21 -1.02
CA ILE A 69 7.16 -3.37 -1.85
C ILE A 69 8.52 -3.96 -1.47
N TRP A 70 8.69 -5.26 -1.74
CA TRP A 70 9.86 -6.04 -1.37
C TRP A 70 10.20 -7.02 -2.51
N ILE A 71 11.45 -7.46 -2.65
CA ILE A 71 11.89 -8.33 -3.74
C ILE A 71 11.21 -9.71 -3.64
N PRO A 72 10.38 -10.18 -4.61
CA PRO A 72 9.60 -11.42 -4.51
C PRO A 72 10.43 -12.67 -4.16
N GLY A 73 11.69 -12.67 -4.61
CA GLY A 73 12.65 -13.74 -4.34
C GLY A 73 13.18 -13.81 -2.91
N TYR A 74 12.91 -12.82 -2.06
CA TYR A 74 13.24 -12.80 -0.63
C TYR A 74 11.95 -12.80 0.18
N LYS A 75 11.35 -13.98 0.38
CA LYS A 75 10.10 -14.11 1.14
C LYS A 75 10.24 -13.50 2.54
N PRO A 76 9.29 -12.66 2.99
CA PRO A 76 9.32 -12.06 4.33
C PRO A 76 9.54 -13.08 5.46
N ALA A 77 10.59 -12.89 6.25
CA ALA A 77 10.84 -13.64 7.48
C ALA A 77 10.82 -12.69 8.69
N PHE A 78 9.89 -12.89 9.62
CA PHE A 78 9.60 -11.93 10.69
C PHE A 78 10.45 -12.06 11.96
N ASN A 79 11.38 -13.02 11.98
CA ASN A 79 12.35 -13.15 13.06
C ASN A 79 13.50 -12.15 12.89
N PHE A 80 13.33 -10.93 13.41
CA PHE A 80 14.34 -9.88 13.38
C PHE A 80 14.29 -8.96 14.60
N GLN A 81 15.41 -8.26 14.83
CA GLN A 81 15.55 -7.24 15.88
C GLN A 81 14.99 -5.90 15.42
N MET A 82 14.47 -5.09 16.35
CA MET A 82 13.96 -3.75 16.03
C MET A 82 14.99 -2.80 15.44
N SER A 83 16.28 -3.00 15.71
CA SER A 83 17.37 -2.25 15.08
C SER A 83 17.37 -2.35 13.54
N LEU A 84 16.89 -3.45 12.97
CA LEU A 84 16.71 -3.57 11.52
C LEU A 84 15.60 -2.65 11.01
N VAL A 85 14.51 -2.52 11.76
CA VAL A 85 13.41 -1.61 11.41
C VAL A 85 13.90 -0.17 11.47
N ASP A 86 14.68 0.16 12.49
CA ASP A 86 15.27 1.50 12.64
C ASP A 86 16.26 1.80 11.50
N ALA A 87 17.06 0.82 11.05
CA ALA A 87 17.93 0.96 9.88
C ALA A 87 17.15 1.22 8.57
N VAL A 88 16.07 0.45 8.32
CA VAL A 88 15.20 0.69 7.15
C VAL A 88 14.56 2.08 7.22
N ALA A 89 14.09 2.50 8.40
CA ALA A 89 13.51 3.82 8.59
C ALA A 89 14.53 4.95 8.37
N ARG A 90 15.76 4.79 8.88
CA ARG A 90 16.88 5.72 8.61
C ARG A 90 17.13 5.84 7.12
N TRP A 91 17.19 4.73 6.40
CA TRP A 91 17.39 4.73 4.95
C TRP A 91 16.27 5.47 4.23
N LEU A 92 15.00 5.20 4.57
CA LEU A 92 13.85 5.88 3.96
C LEU A 92 13.84 7.40 4.23
N ALA A 93 14.22 7.81 5.45
CA ALA A 93 14.32 9.22 5.82
C ALA A 93 15.41 9.96 5.01
N LEU A 94 16.53 9.28 4.73
CA LEU A 94 17.61 9.82 3.89
C LEU A 94 17.29 9.78 2.38
N ASN A 95 16.31 8.98 1.97
CA ASN A 95 15.92 8.79 0.57
C ASN A 95 14.44 9.13 0.35
N PRO A 96 13.99 10.39 0.60
CA PRO A 96 12.58 10.77 0.49
C PRO A 96 12.01 10.60 -0.94
N ALA A 97 12.87 10.67 -1.96
CA ALA A 97 12.51 10.39 -3.34
C ALA A 97 11.98 8.96 -3.53
N TRP A 98 12.41 8.00 -2.70
CA TRP A 98 11.90 6.64 -2.70
C TRP A 98 10.40 6.62 -2.44
N LEU A 99 9.94 7.28 -1.37
CA LEU A 99 8.53 7.31 -1.01
C LEU A 99 7.69 8.16 -1.97
N ALA A 100 8.30 9.16 -2.61
CA ALA A 100 7.66 10.05 -3.57
C ALA A 100 7.63 9.48 -5.01
N ARG A 101 8.13 8.25 -5.22
CA ARG A 101 8.13 7.59 -6.52
C ARG A 101 6.70 7.37 -7.00
N SER A 102 6.48 7.64 -8.28
CA SER A 102 5.26 7.18 -8.91
C SER A 102 5.32 5.66 -9.02
N PRO A 103 4.20 4.95 -8.79
CA PRO A 103 4.08 3.54 -9.14
C PRO A 103 4.56 3.34 -10.59
N ALA A 104 5.70 2.68 -10.76
CA ALA A 104 6.24 2.34 -12.08
C ALA A 104 5.36 1.21 -12.65
N GLY A 105 4.26 1.57 -13.30
CA GLY A 105 3.30 0.58 -13.79
C GLY A 105 2.07 1.09 -14.54
N GLN A 106 2.01 2.37 -14.92
CA GLN A 106 1.00 2.88 -15.86
C GLN A 106 1.63 3.62 -17.05
N SER A 107 2.85 3.27 -17.45
CA SER A 107 3.22 3.48 -18.85
C SER A 107 2.55 2.37 -19.65
N SER A 108 1.32 2.63 -20.11
CA SER A 108 0.72 1.91 -21.22
C SER A 108 1.60 2.12 -22.46
N GLN A 109 2.72 1.40 -22.55
CA GLN A 109 3.39 1.15 -23.82
C GLN A 109 2.57 0.08 -24.55
N GLY A 110 1.39 0.47 -25.01
CA GLY A 110 0.47 -0.40 -25.73
C GLY A 110 -0.96 0.15 -25.69
N LEU A 111 -1.61 0.19 -26.86
CA LEU A 111 -3.03 0.50 -27.07
C LEU A 111 -4.00 -0.54 -26.43
N ALA A 112 -3.54 -1.30 -25.43
CA ALA A 112 -4.39 -2.26 -24.74
C ALA A 112 -5.24 -1.52 -23.70
N GLU A 113 -6.57 -1.69 -23.78
CA GLU A 113 -7.47 -1.26 -22.72
C GLU A 113 -7.01 -1.85 -21.39
N ALA A 114 -6.97 -1.02 -20.34
CA ALA A 114 -6.58 -1.47 -19.01
C ALA A 114 -7.56 -2.56 -18.54
N ALA A 115 -7.03 -3.74 -18.22
CA ALA A 115 -7.85 -4.83 -17.70
C ALA A 115 -8.58 -4.39 -16.42
N PRO A 116 -9.85 -4.77 -16.21
CA PRO A 116 -10.56 -4.44 -14.97
C PRO A 116 -9.81 -4.96 -13.74
N ILE A 117 -9.77 -4.14 -12.69
CA ILE A 117 -9.22 -4.53 -11.40
C ILE A 117 -10.08 -5.65 -10.82
N TRP A 118 -9.47 -6.73 -10.38
CA TRP A 118 -10.20 -7.77 -9.65
C TRP A 118 -10.50 -7.31 -8.22
N THR A 119 -11.78 -7.23 -7.88
CA THR A 119 -12.29 -6.93 -6.54
C THR A 119 -12.53 -8.24 -5.79
N GLY A 120 -11.65 -8.57 -4.85
CA GLY A 120 -11.78 -9.75 -3.98
C GLY A 120 -12.65 -9.50 -2.74
N PRO A 121 -12.96 -10.56 -1.96
CA PRO A 121 -13.64 -10.39 -0.68
C PRO A 121 -12.72 -9.62 0.30
N PRO A 122 -13.28 -8.74 1.15
CA PRO A 122 -12.49 -8.04 2.15
C PRO A 122 -11.91 -9.02 3.19
N PRO A 123 -10.75 -8.71 3.81
CA PRO A 123 -10.06 -9.62 4.71
C PRO A 123 -10.88 -10.05 5.94
N THR A 124 -11.87 -9.25 6.35
CA THR A 124 -12.77 -9.56 7.48
C THR A 124 -13.93 -10.47 7.12
N LEU A 125 -14.23 -10.64 5.84
CA LEU A 125 -15.23 -11.60 5.34
C LEU A 125 -14.58 -12.85 4.73
N SER A 126 -13.26 -12.97 4.83
CA SER A 126 -12.52 -14.16 4.41
C SER A 126 -12.51 -15.21 5.52
N ASN A 127 -12.70 -16.48 5.15
CA ASN A 127 -12.55 -17.61 6.07
C ASN A 127 -11.08 -17.95 6.40
N GLN A 128 -10.12 -17.22 5.81
CA GLN A 128 -8.70 -17.44 6.09
C GLN A 128 -8.33 -16.81 7.43
N PRO A 129 -7.61 -17.54 8.31
CA PRO A 129 -7.11 -16.96 9.55
C PRO A 129 -6.16 -15.80 9.24
N PRO A 130 -6.10 -14.78 10.10
CA PRO A 130 -5.12 -13.72 9.94
C PRO A 130 -3.68 -14.27 9.93
N PRO A 131 -2.72 -13.59 9.27
CA PRO A 131 -1.31 -13.96 9.31
C PRO A 131 -0.81 -14.03 10.76
N GLN A 132 0.10 -14.97 11.05
CA GLN A 132 0.67 -15.13 12.39
C GLN A 132 1.40 -13.86 12.86
N GLU A 133 1.92 -13.10 11.91
CA GLU A 133 2.74 -11.91 12.14
C GLU A 133 1.92 -10.61 12.13
N LEU A 134 0.58 -10.69 12.10
CA LEU A 134 -0.34 -9.56 12.06
C LEU A 134 0.02 -8.48 13.10
N GLU A 135 0.20 -8.88 14.37
CA GLU A 135 0.47 -7.91 15.45
C GLU A 135 1.82 -7.20 15.27
N GLN A 136 2.85 -7.92 14.82
CA GLN A 136 4.16 -7.32 14.55
C GLN A 136 4.09 -6.35 13.38
N MET A 137 3.34 -6.69 12.32
CA MET A 137 3.12 -5.82 11.17
C MET A 137 2.35 -4.56 11.57
N LEU A 138 1.29 -4.69 12.36
CA LEU A 138 0.51 -3.55 12.86
C LEU A 138 1.34 -2.68 13.82
N HIS A 139 2.19 -3.29 14.65
CA HIS A 139 3.11 -2.55 15.52
C HIS A 139 4.08 -1.68 14.71
N ILE A 140 4.69 -2.23 13.66
CA ILE A 140 5.57 -1.48 12.75
C ILE A 140 4.78 -0.37 12.06
N ALA A 141 3.61 -0.68 11.50
CA ALA A 141 2.79 0.31 10.80
C ALA A 141 2.39 1.50 11.69
N ARG A 142 2.07 1.23 12.97
CA ARG A 142 1.78 2.26 13.98
C ARG A 142 3.02 3.06 14.36
N LYS A 143 4.15 2.41 14.65
CA LYS A 143 5.40 3.06 15.05
C LYS A 143 5.87 4.09 14.01
N PHE A 144 5.62 3.83 12.73
CA PHE A 144 6.09 4.66 11.62
C PHE A 144 4.98 5.44 10.90
N ASP A 145 3.78 5.54 11.47
CA ASP A 145 2.64 6.26 10.89
C ASP A 145 2.42 5.95 9.40
N VAL A 146 2.36 4.66 9.05
CA VAL A 146 2.18 4.24 7.65
C VAL A 146 0.88 4.81 7.07
N ALA A 147 -0.19 4.81 7.87
CA ALA A 147 -1.48 5.38 7.50
C ALA A 147 -1.38 6.88 7.16
N GLY A 148 -0.73 7.67 8.01
CA GLY A 148 -0.52 9.09 7.74
C GLY A 148 0.48 9.35 6.63
N ARG A 149 1.51 8.52 6.47
CA ARG A 149 2.45 8.60 5.34
C ARG A 149 1.72 8.41 4.02
N ASP A 150 0.92 7.36 3.91
CA ASP A 150 0.15 7.07 2.69
C ASP A 150 -0.89 8.18 2.44
N ALA A 151 -1.58 8.67 3.48
CA ALA A 151 -2.53 9.78 3.37
C ALA A 151 -1.89 11.11 2.93
N ARG A 152 -0.66 11.40 3.35
CA ARG A 152 0.10 12.59 2.89
C ARG A 152 0.66 12.43 1.48
N ASN A 153 0.71 11.21 0.95
CA ASN A 153 1.25 10.94 -0.38
C ASN A 153 0.22 11.26 -1.47
N ARG A 154 0.09 12.55 -1.80
CA ARG A 154 -0.85 13.03 -2.84
C ARG A 154 -0.67 12.33 -4.20
N LYS A 155 0.55 11.94 -4.55
CA LYS A 155 0.80 11.21 -5.82
C LYS A 155 0.19 9.81 -5.78
N LEU A 156 0.32 9.11 -4.65
CA LEU A 156 -0.26 7.78 -4.46
C LEU A 156 -1.80 7.84 -4.43
N GLY A 157 -2.37 8.78 -3.66
CA GLY A 157 -3.82 8.99 -3.58
C GLY A 157 -4.43 9.25 -4.95
N ARG A 158 -3.94 10.29 -5.63
CA ARG A 158 -4.41 10.67 -6.97
C ARG A 158 -4.25 9.57 -8.02
N ALA A 159 -3.17 8.80 -7.96
CA ALA A 159 -2.98 7.66 -8.88
C ALA A 159 -3.99 6.54 -8.60
N GLY A 160 -4.29 6.28 -7.34
CA GLY A 160 -5.33 5.33 -6.94
C GLY A 160 -6.72 5.76 -7.37
N GLU A 161 -7.11 7.00 -7.10
CA GLU A 161 -8.39 7.58 -7.52
C GLU A 161 -8.57 7.51 -9.03
N LYS A 162 -7.55 7.91 -9.80
CA LYS A 162 -7.53 7.77 -11.27
C LYS A 162 -7.79 6.33 -11.69
N CYS A 163 -7.13 5.37 -11.05
CA CYS A 163 -7.25 3.96 -11.37
C CYS A 163 -8.68 3.44 -11.11
N VAL A 164 -9.33 3.88 -10.03
CA VAL A 164 -10.72 3.54 -9.73
C VAL A 164 -11.68 4.21 -10.70
N PHE A 165 -11.46 5.49 -11.03
CA PHE A 165 -12.26 6.21 -12.02
C PHE A 165 -12.28 5.50 -13.38
N GLU A 166 -11.11 5.12 -13.90
CA GLU A 166 -10.98 4.38 -15.16
C GLU A 166 -11.60 2.97 -15.07
N HIS A 167 -11.46 2.31 -13.91
CA HIS A 167 -12.10 1.02 -13.64
C HIS A 167 -13.63 1.11 -13.70
N GLU A 168 -14.25 2.08 -13.00
CA GLU A 168 -15.69 2.27 -12.97
C GLU A 168 -16.27 2.54 -14.37
N GLN A 169 -15.60 3.41 -15.14
CA GLN A 169 -16.00 3.63 -16.53
C GLN A 169 -15.93 2.34 -17.35
N THR A 170 -14.83 1.60 -17.25
CA THR A 170 -14.62 0.34 -17.98
C THR A 170 -15.69 -0.69 -17.63
N MET A 171 -16.02 -0.85 -16.35
CA MET A 171 -17.06 -1.77 -15.88
C MET A 171 -18.45 -1.42 -16.43
N LEU A 172 -18.81 -0.13 -16.46
CA LEU A 172 -20.06 0.33 -17.07
C LEU A 172 -20.11 0.11 -18.58
N ARG A 173 -18.99 0.34 -19.30
CA ARG A 173 -18.91 0.06 -20.75
C ARG A 173 -19.06 -1.43 -21.04
N LEU A 174 -18.41 -2.29 -20.26
CA LEU A 174 -18.57 -3.76 -20.36
C LEU A 174 -20.01 -4.20 -20.09
N ALA A 175 -20.72 -3.51 -19.19
CA ALA A 175 -22.14 -3.70 -18.94
C ALA A 175 -23.07 -3.05 -19.99
N ARG A 176 -22.52 -2.50 -21.08
CA ARG A 176 -23.24 -1.78 -22.15
C ARG A 176 -23.99 -0.54 -21.66
N ARG A 177 -23.50 0.11 -20.61
CA ARG A 177 -24.03 1.35 -20.02
C ARG A 177 -23.13 2.54 -20.34
N GLU A 178 -22.85 2.75 -21.63
CA GLU A 178 -22.05 3.91 -22.09
C GLU A 178 -22.70 5.25 -21.69
N ASP A 179 -24.03 5.28 -21.54
CA ASP A 179 -24.78 6.42 -21.03
C ASP A 179 -24.40 6.81 -19.59
N LEU A 180 -24.06 5.82 -18.75
CA LEU A 180 -23.59 6.03 -17.37
C LEU A 180 -22.09 6.19 -17.29
N ALA A 181 -21.31 5.45 -18.10
CA ALA A 181 -19.86 5.56 -18.11
C ALA A 181 -19.38 7.01 -18.38
N ARG A 182 -20.09 7.75 -19.23
CA ARG A 182 -19.82 9.18 -19.49
C ARG A 182 -20.22 10.12 -18.36
N LYS A 183 -21.00 9.64 -17.39
CA LYS A 183 -21.48 10.41 -16.23
C LYS A 183 -20.68 10.13 -14.96
N VAL A 184 -19.72 9.19 -14.99
CA VAL A 184 -18.79 8.98 -13.87
C VAL A 184 -17.97 10.25 -13.67
N ARG A 185 -17.83 10.71 -12.43
CA ARG A 185 -17.11 11.94 -12.07
C ARG A 185 -16.02 11.66 -11.06
N TRP A 186 -14.89 12.37 -11.19
CA TRP A 186 -13.83 12.37 -10.19
C TRP A 186 -14.02 13.60 -9.30
N VAL A 187 -14.88 13.44 -8.30
CA VAL A 187 -15.39 14.54 -7.46
C VAL A 187 -14.29 15.20 -6.64
N SER A 188 -13.36 14.45 -6.06
CA SER A 188 -12.26 15.07 -5.29
C SER A 188 -11.30 15.90 -6.15
N GLU A 189 -11.11 15.56 -7.42
CA GLU A 189 -10.31 16.37 -8.38
C GLU A 189 -11.11 17.55 -8.96
N GLU A 190 -12.40 17.37 -9.25
CA GLU A 190 -13.26 18.40 -9.85
C GLU A 190 -13.76 19.46 -8.85
N ASP A 191 -14.25 19.00 -7.69
CA ASP A 191 -15.00 19.79 -6.70
C ASP A 191 -14.25 19.92 -5.35
N GLY A 192 -13.18 19.14 -5.15
CA GLY A 192 -12.39 19.07 -3.92
C GLY A 192 -12.90 18.05 -2.89
N ASP A 193 -12.18 17.89 -1.77
CA ASP A 193 -12.39 16.82 -0.77
C ASP A 193 -13.64 17.02 0.14
N GLY A 194 -14.48 18.01 -0.15
CA GLY A 194 -15.62 18.40 0.70
C GLY A 194 -16.80 17.42 0.65
N ALA A 195 -16.90 16.60 -0.40
CA ALA A 195 -18.04 15.72 -0.64
C ALA A 195 -18.07 14.47 0.26
N GLY A 196 -16.92 14.07 0.83
CA GLY A 196 -16.80 12.86 1.66
C GLY A 196 -16.73 11.55 0.86
N TYR A 197 -16.40 11.64 -0.42
CA TYR A 197 -16.08 10.54 -1.33
C TYR A 197 -15.28 11.10 -2.53
N ASP A 198 -14.56 10.23 -3.24
CA ASP A 198 -13.69 10.61 -4.35
C ASP A 198 -14.38 10.50 -5.72
N ILE A 199 -15.12 9.41 -5.94
CA ILE A 199 -15.71 9.07 -7.25
C ILE A 199 -17.23 8.94 -7.13
N GLU A 200 -17.96 9.61 -8.02
CA GLU A 200 -19.39 9.38 -8.25
C GLU A 200 -19.55 8.48 -9.47
N SER A 201 -20.18 7.32 -9.27
CA SER A 201 -20.37 6.27 -10.27
C SER A 201 -21.80 5.71 -10.19
N PHE A 202 -22.05 4.63 -10.93
CA PHE A 202 -23.34 3.96 -11.01
C PHE A 202 -23.17 2.45 -11.05
N ASP A 203 -24.14 1.72 -10.54
CA ASP A 203 -24.24 0.29 -10.82
C ASP A 203 -24.88 0.02 -12.19
N THR A 204 -24.97 -1.26 -12.57
CA THR A 204 -25.55 -1.67 -13.86
C THR A 204 -27.04 -1.34 -14.00
N GLN A 205 -27.74 -1.17 -12.88
CA GLN A 205 -29.15 -0.76 -12.80
C GLN A 205 -29.30 0.77 -12.83
N GLY A 206 -28.21 1.53 -12.75
CA GLY A 206 -28.19 2.99 -12.72
C GLY A 206 -28.40 3.60 -11.33
N ARG A 207 -28.30 2.80 -10.26
CA ARG A 207 -28.26 3.34 -8.89
C ARG A 207 -26.92 4.01 -8.65
N SER A 208 -26.94 5.14 -7.95
CA SER A 208 -25.74 5.89 -7.60
C SER A 208 -24.78 5.04 -6.75
N ARG A 209 -23.48 5.22 -6.98
CA ARG A 209 -22.37 4.68 -6.19
C ARG A 209 -21.46 5.84 -5.81
N LEU A 210 -21.23 6.03 -4.52
CA LEU A 210 -20.28 7.01 -3.99
C LEU A 210 -19.07 6.24 -3.47
N ILE A 211 -17.90 6.48 -4.03
CA ILE A 211 -16.73 5.64 -3.75
C ILE A 211 -15.64 6.50 -3.11
N GLU A 212 -15.23 6.10 -1.90
CA GLU A 212 -14.06 6.62 -1.21
C GLU A 212 -12.86 5.70 -1.47
N VAL A 213 -11.77 6.24 -2.02
CA VAL A 213 -10.61 5.46 -2.47
C VAL A 213 -9.49 5.55 -1.45
N LYS A 214 -9.04 4.39 -0.96
CA LYS A 214 -7.83 4.31 -0.11
C LYS A 214 -6.79 3.46 -0.80
N THR A 215 -5.57 3.98 -0.91
CA THR A 215 -4.51 3.34 -1.70
C THR A 215 -3.25 3.12 -0.87
N THR A 216 -2.67 1.92 -0.98
CA THR A 216 -1.39 1.58 -0.35
C THR A 216 -0.54 0.69 -1.25
N ASN A 217 0.78 0.75 -1.10
CA ASN A 217 1.71 -0.25 -1.66
C ASN A 217 1.88 -1.46 -0.75
N GLY A 218 1.34 -1.38 0.46
CA GLY A 218 1.35 -2.48 1.41
C GLY A 218 0.39 -3.61 1.06
N TRP A 219 0.17 -4.42 2.08
CA TRP A 219 -0.72 -5.57 2.07
C TRP A 219 -2.16 -5.16 2.41
N GLU A 220 -3.09 -6.10 2.26
CA GLU A 220 -4.54 -5.90 2.32
C GLU A 220 -5.07 -5.38 3.68
N ARG A 221 -4.31 -5.52 4.78
CA ARG A 221 -4.68 -4.96 6.10
C ARG A 221 -3.79 -3.81 6.56
N THR A 222 -3.05 -3.17 5.65
CA THR A 222 -2.26 -1.97 6.00
C THR A 222 -3.20 -0.89 6.58
N PRO A 223 -2.94 -0.32 7.77
CA PRO A 223 -3.77 0.74 8.34
C PRO A 223 -3.91 1.94 7.39
N PHE A 224 -5.01 2.67 7.52
CA PHE A 224 -5.33 3.81 6.67
C PHE A 224 -6.11 4.86 7.48
N HIS A 225 -6.06 6.10 7.03
CA HIS A 225 -6.87 7.17 7.60
C HIS A 225 -8.22 7.25 6.92
N ILE A 226 -9.23 7.59 7.72
CA ILE A 226 -10.57 7.96 7.28
C ILE A 226 -10.96 9.25 8.01
N THR A 227 -11.49 10.23 7.30
CA THR A 227 -11.85 11.52 7.89
C THR A 227 -13.21 11.48 8.57
N ARG A 228 -13.50 12.49 9.42
CA ARG A 228 -14.83 12.65 10.02
C ARG A 228 -15.91 12.86 8.95
N ASN A 229 -15.59 13.58 7.88
CA ASN A 229 -16.52 13.85 6.80
C ASN A 229 -16.86 12.57 6.04
N GLU A 230 -15.85 11.79 5.65
CA GLU A 230 -16.02 10.47 5.03
C GLU A 230 -16.90 9.54 5.89
N LEU A 231 -16.63 9.46 7.20
CA LEU A 231 -17.46 8.66 8.12
C LEU A 231 -18.92 9.15 8.19
N ALA A 232 -19.13 10.47 8.27
CA ALA A 232 -20.47 11.03 8.34
C ALA A 232 -21.28 10.75 7.06
N VAL A 233 -20.67 10.93 5.89
CA VAL A 233 -21.31 10.67 4.59
C VAL A 233 -21.54 9.17 4.39
N ALA A 234 -20.60 8.32 4.79
CA ALA A 234 -20.77 6.87 4.79
C ALA A 234 -21.99 6.43 5.62
N ASP A 235 -22.20 7.05 6.78
CA ASP A 235 -23.34 6.76 7.65
C ASP A 235 -24.68 7.34 7.14
N GLU A 236 -24.64 8.49 6.47
CA GLU A 236 -25.83 9.11 5.88
C GLU A 236 -26.29 8.39 4.60
N ARG A 237 -25.35 7.97 3.75
CA ARG A 237 -25.59 7.43 2.41
C ARG A 237 -25.24 5.93 2.31
N ARG A 238 -25.54 5.14 3.35
CA ARG A 238 -25.12 3.72 3.49
C ARG A 238 -25.42 2.81 2.29
N ALA A 239 -26.50 3.09 1.56
CA ALA A 239 -26.92 2.27 0.41
C ALA A 239 -26.10 2.56 -0.86
N GLU A 240 -25.43 3.70 -0.93
CA GLU A 240 -24.72 4.19 -2.11
C GLU A 240 -23.21 4.28 -1.88
N TRP A 241 -22.79 4.55 -0.64
CA TRP A 241 -21.40 4.77 -0.27
C TRP A 241 -20.64 3.46 -0.05
N SER A 242 -19.43 3.35 -0.62
CA SER A 242 -18.50 2.26 -0.33
C SER A 242 -17.05 2.75 -0.26
N LEU A 243 -16.24 2.07 0.55
CA LEU A 243 -14.80 2.23 0.59
C LEU A 243 -14.16 1.28 -0.41
N PHE A 244 -13.42 1.80 -1.40
CA PHE A 244 -12.66 1.01 -2.36
C PHE A 244 -11.18 0.99 -1.97
N ARG A 245 -10.70 -0.15 -1.47
CA ARG A 245 -9.33 -0.30 -0.97
C ARG A 245 -8.41 -0.92 -2.01
N LEU A 246 -7.53 -0.10 -2.57
CA LEU A 246 -6.40 -0.52 -3.40
C LEU A 246 -5.17 -0.89 -2.55
N TRP A 247 -4.57 -2.04 -2.83
CA TRP A 247 -3.36 -2.53 -2.18
C TRP A 247 -2.41 -3.19 -3.20
N ASN A 248 -1.13 -3.35 -2.82
CA ASN A 248 -0.06 -3.78 -3.73
C ASN A 248 0.01 -2.95 -5.03
N PHE A 249 -0.35 -1.66 -4.92
CA PHE A 249 -0.70 -0.81 -6.06
C PHE A 249 0.43 -0.65 -7.09
N SER A 250 1.68 -0.54 -6.66
CA SER A 250 2.81 -0.34 -7.59
C SER A 250 3.26 -1.57 -8.36
N ARG A 251 2.72 -2.76 -8.08
CA ARG A 251 3.12 -4.00 -8.77
C ARG A 251 1.96 -4.70 -9.45
N GLU A 252 0.99 -5.09 -8.66
CA GLU A 252 -0.20 -5.80 -9.12
C GLU A 252 -1.35 -5.26 -8.27
N PRO A 253 -1.99 -4.16 -8.71
CA PRO A 253 -3.12 -3.57 -8.00
C PRO A 253 -4.18 -4.62 -7.72
N LYS A 254 -4.53 -4.74 -6.44
CA LYS A 254 -5.63 -5.58 -5.96
C LYS A 254 -6.60 -4.73 -5.18
N ALA A 255 -7.87 -5.12 -5.21
CA ALA A 255 -8.93 -4.34 -4.59
C ALA A 255 -9.85 -5.20 -3.74
N PHE A 256 -10.50 -4.56 -2.78
CA PHE A 256 -11.72 -5.01 -2.14
C PHE A 256 -12.58 -3.80 -1.76
N GLU A 257 -13.88 -4.02 -1.58
CA GLU A 257 -14.82 -2.98 -1.14
C GLU A 257 -15.33 -3.26 0.28
N LEU A 258 -15.60 -2.20 1.04
CA LEU A 258 -16.34 -2.25 2.30
C LEU A 258 -17.58 -1.36 2.20
N ASN A 259 -18.74 -1.90 2.55
CA ASN A 259 -19.97 -1.12 2.67
C ASN A 259 -20.19 -0.73 4.13
N PRO A 260 -20.82 0.44 4.41
CA PRO A 260 -21.23 0.80 5.75
C PRO A 260 -22.21 -0.23 6.37
N PRO A 261 -22.24 -0.35 7.70
CA PRO A 261 -21.47 0.43 8.67
C PRO A 261 -20.02 -0.07 8.78
N LEU A 262 -19.06 0.86 8.77
CA LEU A 262 -17.63 0.50 8.69
C LEU A 262 -17.09 -0.14 9.97
N ASP A 263 -17.69 0.13 11.12
CA ASP A 263 -17.33 -0.48 12.40
C ASP A 263 -17.58 -2.00 12.46
N ALA A 264 -18.41 -2.53 11.56
CA ALA A 264 -18.56 -3.97 11.34
C ALA A 264 -17.32 -4.61 10.67
N HIS A 265 -16.46 -3.80 10.05
CA HIS A 265 -15.33 -4.27 9.24
C HIS A 265 -13.97 -3.80 9.74
N VAL A 266 -13.89 -2.65 10.42
CA VAL A 266 -12.63 -2.05 10.87
C VAL A 266 -12.76 -1.48 12.29
N SER A 267 -11.64 -1.42 13.00
CA SER A 267 -11.57 -0.72 14.29
C SER A 267 -11.16 0.74 14.07
N LEU A 268 -12.02 1.67 14.46
CA LEU A 268 -11.75 3.10 14.37
C LEU A 268 -11.04 3.60 15.64
N THR A 269 -9.91 4.27 15.47
CA THR A 269 -9.16 4.92 16.57
C THR A 269 -9.06 6.41 16.27
N ALA A 270 -9.47 7.26 17.23
CA ALA A 270 -9.36 8.71 17.08
C ALA A 270 -7.88 9.13 17.08
N MET A 271 -7.44 9.78 16.01
CA MET A 271 -6.05 10.24 15.84
C MET A 271 -5.91 11.75 16.04
N THR A 272 -6.91 12.53 15.62
CA THR A 272 -6.93 14.00 15.71
C THR A 272 -8.24 14.49 16.31
N PHE A 273 -8.15 15.54 17.12
CA PHE A 273 -9.31 16.21 17.72
C PHE A 273 -9.38 17.64 17.19
N GLN A 274 -10.60 18.08 16.83
CA GLN A 274 -10.88 19.48 16.53
C GLN A 274 -11.41 20.16 17.79
N ALA A 275 -10.82 21.31 18.15
CA ALA A 275 -11.33 22.18 19.20
C ALA A 275 -12.07 23.38 18.58
N SER A 276 -13.15 23.81 19.22
CA SER A 276 -13.92 25.01 18.85
C SER A 276 -14.19 25.83 20.12
N PHE A 277 -14.30 27.15 19.99
CA PHE A 277 -14.72 28.02 21.09
C PHE A 277 -16.20 27.80 21.40
N GLN A 278 -16.53 27.79 22.69
CA GLN A 278 -17.92 27.71 23.19
C GLN A 278 -18.58 29.09 23.19
#